data_AF-A0A7C2YPI2-F1
#
_entry.id   AF-A0A7C2YPI2-F1
#
_cell.length_a   1.000
_cell.length_b   1.000
_cell.length_c   1.000
_cell.angle_alpha   90.00
_cell.angle_beta   90.00
_cell.angle_gamma   90.00
#
_symmetry.space_group_name_H-M   'P 1'
#
loop_
_entity.id
_entity.type
_entity.pdbx_description
1 polymer ?
#
loop_
_entity_poly.entity_id
_entity_poly.type
_entity_poly.pdbx_seq_one_letter_code
_entity_poly.pdbx_strand_id
1 'polypeptide(L)'
;MQWDKIMEAAKRLENLLRRADVDLNEAQKAIGYYLFKGCDDAAMDRYLKEMAENPPPRSKRTQGYYRELYRIWLQWSPQCGLTGVDKARAWNWGIRMARS
;
A
#
# COMPACT_ATOMS: atom_id res chain seq x y z
N MET A 1 15.37 17.13 -6.41
CA MET A 1 14.67 15.86 -6.71
C MET A 1 14.08 15.32 -5.41
N GLN A 2 12.80 14.91 -5.36
CA GLN A 2 12.13 14.45 -4.12
C GLN A 2 12.58 13.05 -3.63
N TRP A 3 13.77 12.61 -4.05
CA TRP A 3 14.23 11.24 -3.85
C TRP A 3 14.35 10.86 -2.38
N ASP A 4 14.91 11.73 -1.55
CA ASP A 4 15.08 11.45 -0.13
C ASP A 4 13.74 11.27 0.59
N LYS A 5 12.73 12.09 0.24
CA LYS A 5 11.36 11.94 0.76
C LYS A 5 10.71 10.63 0.33
N ILE A 6 10.89 10.23 -0.94
CA ILE A 6 10.42 8.94 -1.46
C ILE A 6 11.04 7.79 -0.67
N MET A 7 12.35 7.83 -0.43
CA MET A 7 13.06 6.77 0.27
C MET A 7 12.75 6.74 1.76
N GLU A 8 12.55 7.88 2.41
CA GLU A 8 12.08 7.96 3.79
C GLU A 8 10.68 7.35 3.94
N ALA A 9 9.75 7.72 3.07
CA ALA A 9 8.40 7.15 3.05
C ALA A 9 8.43 5.64 2.74
N ALA A 10 9.31 5.20 1.83
CA ALA A 10 9.49 3.79 1.50
C ALA A 10 10.01 2.97 2.69
N LYS A 11 11.01 3.47 3.43
CA LYS A 11 11.53 2.83 4.65
C LYS A 11 10.45 2.69 5.72
N ARG A 12 9.62 3.73 5.92
CA ARG A 12 8.47 3.65 6.83
C ARG A 12 7.51 2.54 6.42
N LEU A 13 7.17 2.48 5.12
CA LEU A 13 6.27 1.44 4.61
C LEU A 13 6.87 0.04 4.75
N GLU A 14 8.14 -0.14 4.41
CA GLU A 14 8.85 -1.41 4.54
C GLU A 14 8.78 -1.96 5.97
N ASN A 15 9.05 -1.12 6.98
CA ASN A 15 8.93 -1.51 8.38
C ASN A 15 7.52 -1.99 8.75
N LEU A 16 6.47 -1.36 8.20
CA LEU A 16 5.08 -1.79 8.42
C LEU A 16 4.78 -3.10 7.70
N LEU A 17 5.21 -3.25 6.45
CA LEU A 17 5.00 -4.46 5.64
C LEU A 17 5.68 -5.68 6.26
N ARG A 18 6.91 -5.54 6.77
CA ARG A 18 7.66 -6.64 7.41
C ARG A 18 7.04 -7.14 8.72
N ARG A 19 6.28 -6.29 9.42
CA ARG A 19 5.62 -6.62 10.69
C ARG A 19 4.21 -7.17 10.49
N ALA A 20 3.63 -6.99 9.31
CA ALA A 20 2.29 -7.44 9.00
C ALA A 20 2.30 -8.82 8.33
N ASP A 21 1.28 -9.64 8.62
CA ASP A 21 1.03 -10.87 7.85
C ASP A 21 0.35 -10.51 6.53
N VAL A 22 1.15 -10.13 5.52
CA VAL A 22 0.67 -9.66 4.22
C VAL A 22 1.44 -10.30 3.06
N ASP A 23 0.72 -10.65 1.99
CA ASP A 23 1.36 -11.03 0.74
C ASP A 23 1.79 -9.78 -0.05
N LEU A 24 3.10 -9.65 -0.26
CA LEU A 24 3.70 -8.53 -1.01
C LEU A 24 3.26 -8.49 -2.49
N ASN A 25 2.72 -9.58 -3.04
CA ASN A 25 2.10 -9.56 -4.37
C ASN A 25 0.73 -8.86 -4.34
N GLU A 26 -0.05 -9.02 -3.27
CA GLU A 26 -1.29 -8.26 -3.08
C GLU A 26 -0.99 -6.77 -2.83
N ALA A 27 0.07 -6.47 -2.06
CA ALA A 27 0.57 -5.10 -1.92
C ALA A 27 0.94 -4.47 -3.28
N GLN A 28 1.54 -5.26 -4.17
CA GLN A 28 1.90 -4.83 -5.53
C GLN A 28 0.66 -4.59 -6.41
N LYS A 29 -0.37 -5.42 -6.29
CA LYS A 29 -1.65 -5.22 -7.00
C LYS A 29 -2.35 -3.96 -6.53
N ALA A 30 -2.35 -3.71 -5.23
CA ALA A 30 -2.96 -2.53 -4.64
C ALA A 30 -2.35 -1.23 -5.22
N ILE A 31 -1.03 -1.17 -5.36
CA ILE A 31 -0.41 0.01 -5.99
C ILE A 31 -0.68 0.10 -7.49
N GLY A 32 -0.84 -1.04 -8.18
CA GLY A 32 -1.33 -1.06 -9.56
C GLY A 32 -2.71 -0.42 -9.69
N TYR A 33 -3.62 -0.70 -8.76
CA TYR A 33 -4.94 -0.06 -8.71
C TYR A 33 -4.84 1.46 -8.49
N TYR A 34 -4.02 1.90 -7.53
CA TYR A 34 -3.81 3.33 -7.28
C TYR A 34 -3.32 4.07 -8.53
N LEU A 35 -2.35 3.49 -9.26
CA LEU A 35 -1.88 4.04 -10.53
C LEU A 35 -2.98 4.06 -11.59
N PHE A 36 -3.75 2.98 -11.73
CA PHE A 36 -4.86 2.88 -12.68
C PHE A 36 -5.94 3.93 -12.42
N LYS A 37 -6.18 4.29 -11.14
CA LYS A 37 -7.11 5.35 -10.74
C LYS A 37 -6.52 6.75 -10.78
N GLY A 38 -5.37 6.95 -11.44
CA GLY A 38 -4.76 8.27 -11.58
C GLY A 38 -4.17 8.80 -10.26
N CYS A 39 -3.74 7.90 -9.37
CA CYS A 39 -3.22 8.23 -8.04
C CYS A 39 -4.23 8.95 -7.13
N ASP A 40 -5.50 8.54 -7.19
CA ASP A 40 -6.56 9.01 -6.30
C ASP A 40 -6.50 8.28 -4.95
N ASP A 41 -6.14 9.03 -3.90
CA ASP A 41 -6.07 8.53 -2.52
C ASP A 41 -7.42 8.07 -1.98
N ALA A 42 -8.52 8.75 -2.32
CA ALA A 42 -9.85 8.38 -1.88
C ALA A 42 -10.34 7.11 -2.60
N ALA A 43 -9.97 6.92 -3.87
CA ALA A 43 -10.22 5.67 -4.57
C ALA A 43 -9.45 4.51 -3.94
N MET A 44 -8.17 4.71 -3.59
CA MET A 44 -7.36 3.69 -2.92
C MET A 44 -7.90 3.32 -1.55
N ASP A 45 -8.30 4.32 -0.75
CA ASP A 45 -8.90 4.10 0.57
C ASP A 45 -10.16 3.23 0.47
N ARG A 46 -11.10 3.60 -0.42
CA ARG A 46 -12.32 2.83 -0.67
C ARG A 46 -12.01 1.41 -1.14
N TYR A 47 -11.07 1.25 -2.06
CA TYR A 47 -10.68 -0.05 -2.59
C TYR A 47 -10.12 -0.98 -1.52
N LEU A 48 -9.17 -0.51 -0.71
CA LEU A 48 -8.59 -1.30 0.37
C LEU A 48 -9.64 -1.65 1.43
N LYS A 49 -10.51 -0.70 1.78
CA LYS A 49 -11.62 -0.94 2.70
C LYS A 49 -12.57 -2.02 2.20
N GLU A 50 -13.03 -1.91 0.95
CA GLU A 50 -13.93 -2.88 0.33
C GLU A 50 -13.32 -4.28 0.30
N MET A 51 -12.05 -4.40 -0.10
CA MET A 51 -11.33 -5.67 -0.12
C MET A 51 -11.09 -6.26 1.28
N ALA A 52 -10.99 -5.42 2.31
CA ALA A 52 -10.81 -5.82 3.70
C ALA A 52 -12.13 -6.31 4.35
N GLU A 53 -13.24 -5.64 4.07
CA GLU A 53 -14.55 -5.87 4.70
C GLU A 53 -15.40 -6.87 3.93
N ASN A 54 -15.56 -6.67 2.62
CA ASN A 54 -16.47 -7.44 1.78
C ASN A 54 -15.87 -7.63 0.37
N PRO A 55 -14.76 -8.38 0.24
CA PRO A 55 -14.16 -8.58 -1.06
C PRO A 55 -15.10 -9.38 -1.98
N PRO A 56 -14.99 -9.20 -3.31
CA PRO A 56 -15.48 -10.17 -4.28
C PRO A 56 -14.98 -11.59 -3.93
N PRO A 57 -15.56 -12.68 -4.49
CA PRO A 57 -15.22 -14.05 -4.12
C PRO A 57 -13.71 -14.32 -4.04
N ARG A 58 -13.22 -14.44 -2.80
CA ARG A 58 -11.80 -14.59 -2.43
C ARG A 58 -11.67 -15.47 -1.18
N SER A 59 -10.49 -16.02 -0.97
CA SER A 59 -10.20 -16.76 0.26
C SER A 59 -10.20 -15.83 1.48
N LYS A 60 -10.54 -16.37 2.66
CA LYS A 60 -10.41 -15.65 3.95
C LYS A 60 -8.98 -15.13 4.19
N ARG A 61 -7.98 -15.87 3.71
CA ARG A 61 -6.56 -15.50 3.83
C ARG A 61 -6.25 -14.25 3.00
N THR A 62 -6.70 -14.22 1.75
CA THR A 62 -6.56 -13.02 0.89
C THR A 62 -7.27 -11.82 1.49
N GLN A 63 -8.49 -11.99 2.02
CA GLN A 63 -9.17 -10.93 2.75
C GLN A 63 -8.35 -10.42 3.94
N GLY A 64 -7.73 -11.34 4.70
CA GLY A 64 -6.81 -11.00 5.79
C GLY A 64 -5.66 -10.09 5.33
N TYR A 65 -5.02 -10.41 4.20
CA TYR A 65 -3.97 -9.55 3.63
C TYR A 65 -4.47 -8.14 3.31
N TYR A 66 -5.68 -7.99 2.74
CA TYR A 66 -6.24 -6.67 2.47
C TYR A 66 -6.64 -5.90 3.74
N ARG A 67 -7.02 -6.59 4.82
CA ARG A 67 -7.21 -5.93 6.14
C ARG A 67 -5.90 -5.34 6.66
N GLU A 68 -4.80 -6.08 6.56
CA GLU A 68 -3.48 -5.56 6.93
C GLU A 68 -3.04 -4.42 6.01
N LEU A 69 -3.21 -4.55 4.69
CA LEU A 69 -2.92 -3.46 3.76
C LEU A 69 -3.74 -2.21 4.04
N TYR A 70 -5.01 -2.35 4.41
CA TYR A 70 -5.84 -1.21 4.76
C TYR A 70 -5.37 -0.52 6.05
N ARG A 71 -5.01 -1.30 7.08
CA ARG A 71 -4.38 -0.77 8.31
C ARG A 71 -3.09 -0.02 8.01
N ILE A 72 -2.22 -0.62 7.20
CA ILE A 72 -0.95 -0.01 6.76
C ILE A 72 -1.23 1.30 6.03
N TRP A 73 -2.20 1.32 5.10
CA TRP A 73 -2.57 2.52 4.36
C TRP A 73 -3.03 3.65 5.28
N LEU A 74 -3.95 3.37 6.21
CA LEU A 74 -4.46 4.35 7.18
C LEU A 74 -3.34 4.92 8.07
N GLN A 75 -2.34 4.11 8.41
CA GLN A 75 -1.19 4.56 9.21
C GLN A 75 -0.17 5.36 8.38
N TRP A 76 0.19 4.86 7.20
CA TRP A 76 1.30 5.37 6.39
C TRP A 76 0.90 6.57 5.52
N SER A 77 -0.27 6.49 4.87
CA SER A 77 -0.71 7.44 3.85
C SER A 77 -0.77 8.90 4.36
N PRO A 78 -1.34 9.19 5.55
CA PRO A 78 -1.38 10.55 6.08
C PRO A 78 0.01 11.13 6.41
N GLN A 79 1.00 10.28 6.70
CA GLN A 79 2.36 10.68 7.09
C GLN A 79 3.34 10.72 5.92
N CYS A 80 2.95 10.23 4.74
CA CYS A 80 3.83 10.07 3.60
C CYS A 80 4.28 11.41 3.02
N GLY A 81 3.43 12.45 3.06
CA GLY A 81 3.72 13.80 2.54
C GLY A 81 3.93 13.87 1.01
N LEU A 82 3.92 12.73 0.33
CA LEU A 82 4.00 12.59 -1.12
C LEU A 82 2.59 12.40 -1.69
N THR A 83 2.42 12.86 -2.93
CA THR A 83 1.18 12.69 -3.70
C THR A 83 1.49 12.03 -5.05
N GLY A 84 0.43 11.60 -5.74
CA GLY A 84 0.57 11.17 -7.12
C GLY A 84 1.53 9.99 -7.30
N VAL A 85 2.30 10.06 -8.39
CA VAL A 85 3.30 9.05 -8.79
C VAL A 85 4.43 8.91 -7.76
N ASP A 86 4.81 9.97 -7.05
CA ASP A 86 5.88 9.88 -6.06
C ASP A 86 5.45 9.07 -4.83
N LYS A 87 4.19 9.19 -4.41
CA LYS A 87 3.61 8.29 -3.39
C LYS A 87 3.61 6.84 -3.85
N ALA A 88 3.29 6.61 -5.13
CA ALA A 88 3.32 5.27 -5.72
C ALA A 88 4.74 4.68 -5.79
N ARG A 89 5.74 5.52 -6.12
CA ARG A 89 7.15 5.14 -6.10
C ARG A 89 7.60 4.75 -4.70
N ALA A 90 7.24 5.53 -3.68
CA ALA A 90 7.54 5.21 -2.29
C ALA A 90 6.95 3.86 -1.88
N TRP A 91 5.70 3.58 -2.29
CA TRP A 91 5.06 2.29 -2.02
C TRP A 91 5.80 1.13 -2.68
N ASN A 92 6.11 1.27 -3.97
CA ASN A 92 6.83 0.25 -4.74
C ASN A 92 8.24 -0.03 -4.18
N TRP A 93 8.95 1.01 -3.71
CA TRP A 93 10.23 0.84 -3.03
C TRP A 93 10.08 0.15 -1.68
N GLY A 94 9.07 0.49 -0.89
CA GLY A 94 8.80 -0.19 0.38
C GLY A 94 8.54 -1.69 0.19
N ILE A 95 7.79 -2.07 -0.85
CA ILE A 95 7.62 -3.48 -1.23
C ILE A 95 8.95 -4.14 -1.59
N ARG A 96 9.77 -3.49 -2.44
CA ARG A 96 11.07 -4.04 -2.87
C ARG A 96 12.01 -4.27 -1.69
N MET A 97 12.08 -3.33 -0.75
CA MET A 97 12.88 -3.45 0.46
C MET A 97 12.33 -4.52 1.42
N ALA A 98 11.01 -4.71 1.49
CA ALA A 98 10.42 -5.77 2.31
C ALA A 98 10.69 -7.18 1.76
N ARG A 99 11.01 -7.33 0.46
CA ARG A 99 11.37 -8.60 -0.18
C ARG A 99 12.82 -9.02 0.03
N SER A 100 13.74 -8.07 0.25
CA SER A 100 15.15 -8.34 0.56
C SER A 100 15.29 -8.81 1.99
#